data_AF-A0A913YVH7-F1
#
_entry.id   AF-A0A913YVH7-F1
#
_cell.length_a   1.000
_cell.length_b   1.000
_cell.length_c   1.000
_cell.angle_alpha   90.00
_cell.angle_beta   90.00
_cell.angle_gamma   90.00
#
_symmetry.space_group_name_H-M   'P 1'
#
loop_
_entity.id
_entity.type
_entity.pdbx_description
1 polymer ?
#
loop_
_entity_poly.entity_id
_entity_poly.type
_entity_poly.pdbx_seq_one_letter_code
_entity_poly.pdbx_strand_id
1 'polypeptide(L)'
;MTYQYLTVDMVETAKSNGGFIDQKKFKTAARYGFDSLYLSDTSLQVLDAYIIQVRPLLKPTCDYVLVTKNGGQHSKIGELMGKMVFDATGKYIHPTRYRQIVETASQERLNSQEQETISEDQKHSSVVAKVHYQKRRSREVATKAHECMKKLHGKRGSQLDDEVNVRLSDSPNTSPNDKDECESTSSSFPAPKTRSIADDSAKSSQGRKRKMLLFSLEEDNCLKLGIARHGFGQWSSILKDPDYNFQKGRTANSLLNRASRKFSTL
;
A
#
# COMPACT_ATOMS: atom_id res chain seq x y z
N MET A 1 13.47 9.09 4.36
CA MET A 1 14.29 9.08 5.58
C MET A 1 15.37 8.01 5.50
N THR A 2 16.62 8.42 5.31
CA THR A 2 17.81 7.53 5.31
C THR A 2 18.85 8.10 6.27
N TYR A 3 18.56 8.02 7.58
CA TYR A 3 19.40 8.53 8.67
C TYR A 3 20.87 8.06 8.62
N GLN A 4 21.18 7.01 7.84
CA GLN A 4 22.55 6.56 7.52
C GLN A 4 23.49 7.66 7.01
N TYR A 5 22.96 8.75 6.44
CA TYR A 5 23.76 9.83 5.85
C TYR A 5 23.95 11.05 6.75
N LEU A 6 23.39 11.05 7.98
CA LEU A 6 23.71 12.08 8.97
C LEU A 6 25.19 12.02 9.33
N THR A 7 25.87 13.17 9.30
CA THR A 7 27.23 13.33 9.82
C THR A 7 27.20 13.87 11.25
N VAL A 8 28.32 13.73 11.97
CA VAL A 8 28.49 14.32 13.31
C VAL A 8 28.27 15.84 13.26
N ASP A 9 28.88 16.52 12.28
CA ASP A 9 28.74 17.95 12.03
C ASP A 9 27.29 18.41 11.80
N MET A 10 26.49 17.60 11.09
CA MET A 10 25.05 17.87 10.90
C MET A 10 24.26 17.78 12.22
N VAL A 11 24.64 16.87 13.13
CA VAL A 11 24.00 16.79 14.46
C VAL A 11 24.44 17.93 15.37
N GLU A 12 25.71 18.36 15.28
CA GLU A 12 26.20 19.51 16.03
C GLU A 12 25.51 20.81 15.59
N THR A 13 25.41 21.02 14.27
CA THR A 13 24.69 22.17 13.68
C THR A 13 23.20 22.15 14.06
N ALA A 14 22.58 20.97 14.20
CA ALA A 14 21.19 20.87 14.63
C ALA A 14 20.94 21.45 16.02
N LYS A 15 21.92 21.34 16.94
CA LYS A 15 21.79 21.85 18.32
C LYS A 15 21.62 23.38 18.35
N SER A 16 22.34 24.11 17.49
CA SER A 16 22.23 25.56 17.37
C SER A 16 21.11 26.00 16.41
N ASN A 17 20.73 25.16 15.46
CA ASN A 17 19.66 25.40 14.48
C ASN A 17 18.28 24.88 14.93
N GLY A 18 17.98 24.88 16.23
CA GLY A 18 16.65 24.53 16.77
C GLY A 18 16.16 23.11 16.43
N GLY A 19 17.08 22.15 16.25
CA GLY A 19 16.79 20.77 15.88
C GLY A 19 16.71 20.50 14.37
N PHE A 20 16.85 21.51 13.52
CA PHE A 20 16.71 21.35 12.06
C PHE A 20 18.02 20.95 11.36
N ILE A 21 17.92 19.94 10.50
CA ILE A 21 18.98 19.45 9.62
C ILE A 21 18.51 19.51 8.16
N ASP A 22 19.06 20.46 7.40
CA ASP A 22 18.82 20.58 5.96
C ASP A 22 19.86 19.79 5.15
N GLN A 23 19.42 19.03 4.15
CA GLN A 23 20.35 18.29 3.29
C GLN A 23 19.89 18.11 1.84
N LYS A 24 20.86 18.08 0.93
CA LYS A 24 20.67 17.84 -0.51
C LYS A 24 20.91 16.38 -0.94
N LYS A 25 21.39 15.52 -0.03
CA LYS A 25 21.80 14.13 -0.32
C LYS A 25 20.66 13.10 -0.21
N PHE A 26 19.43 13.50 0.10
CA PHE A 26 18.29 12.57 0.13
C PHE A 26 17.70 12.28 -1.26
N LYS A 27 17.05 11.10 -1.37
CA LYS A 27 16.38 10.60 -2.59
C LYS A 27 15.25 11.49 -3.11
N THR A 28 14.89 12.50 -2.34
CA THR A 28 13.81 13.50 -2.49
C THR A 28 14.29 14.81 -3.14
N ALA A 29 15.61 15.03 -3.28
CA ALA A 29 16.17 16.25 -3.84
C ALA A 29 15.62 16.59 -5.23
N ALA A 30 15.34 15.59 -6.08
CA ALA A 30 14.74 15.80 -7.40
C ALA A 30 13.29 16.35 -7.38
N ARG A 31 12.59 16.30 -6.24
CA ARG A 31 11.22 16.81 -6.07
C ARG A 31 11.14 18.12 -5.27
N TYR A 32 12.05 18.29 -4.30
CA TYR A 32 11.98 19.40 -3.33
C TYR A 32 13.26 20.30 -3.31
N GLY A 33 14.30 19.96 -4.08
CA GLY A 33 15.59 20.67 -4.12
C GLY A 33 16.49 20.41 -2.90
N PHE A 34 15.90 20.37 -1.71
CA PHE A 34 16.49 19.98 -0.43
C PHE A 34 15.45 19.19 0.37
N ASP A 35 15.86 18.63 1.51
CA ASP A 35 14.98 17.87 2.40
C ASP A 35 15.45 18.11 3.84
N SER A 36 14.50 18.47 4.70
CA SER A 36 14.75 18.95 6.06
C SER A 36 14.28 17.91 7.07
N LEU A 37 15.09 17.63 8.08
CA LEU A 37 14.73 16.78 9.21
C LEU A 37 14.62 17.64 10.46
N TYR A 38 13.65 17.31 11.32
CA TYR A 38 13.58 17.83 12.68
C TYR A 38 14.00 16.73 13.68
N LEU A 39 14.90 17.07 14.59
CA LEU A 39 15.30 16.25 15.74
C LEU A 39 14.89 16.96 17.03
N SER A 40 14.11 16.28 17.86
CA SER A 40 13.76 16.79 19.19
C SER A 40 14.97 16.80 20.13
N ASP A 41 14.94 17.60 21.19
CA ASP A 41 16.00 17.68 22.20
C ASP A 41 16.38 16.30 22.76
N THR A 42 15.38 15.44 23.04
CA THR A 42 15.62 14.05 23.47
C THR A 42 16.36 13.23 22.40
N SER A 43 16.03 13.43 21.12
CA SER A 43 16.71 12.75 20.02
C SER A 43 18.15 13.24 19.88
N LEU A 44 18.38 14.55 20.01
CA LEU A 44 19.71 15.15 20.01
C LEU A 44 20.55 14.62 21.19
N GLN A 45 20.01 14.60 22.42
CA GLN A 45 20.69 14.07 23.60
C GLN A 45 21.12 12.61 23.43
N VAL A 46 20.24 11.75 22.88
CA VAL A 46 20.56 10.33 22.62
C VAL A 46 21.65 10.19 21.55
N LEU A 47 21.59 10.98 20.47
CA LEU A 47 22.61 10.97 19.43
C LEU A 47 23.95 11.50 19.95
N ASP A 48 23.94 12.54 20.78
CA ASP A 48 25.14 13.16 21.36
C ASP A 48 25.83 12.21 22.35
N ALA A 49 25.07 11.59 23.24
CA ALA A 49 25.59 10.54 24.13
C ALA A 49 26.22 9.38 23.34
N TYR A 50 25.59 8.94 22.24
CA TYR A 50 26.17 7.93 21.35
C TYR A 50 27.44 8.44 20.64
N ILE A 51 27.46 9.68 20.13
CA ILE A 51 28.62 10.29 19.44
C ILE A 51 29.81 10.43 20.39
N ILE A 52 29.59 10.80 21.64
CA ILE A 52 30.64 11.03 22.65
C ILE A 52 31.12 9.71 23.27
N GLN A 53 30.21 8.82 23.67
CA GLN A 53 30.57 7.66 24.51
C GLN A 53 30.77 6.37 23.71
N VAL A 54 29.96 6.12 22.68
CA VAL A 54 29.93 4.83 21.96
C VAL A 54 30.75 4.90 20.67
N ARG A 55 30.55 5.94 19.86
CA ARG A 55 31.15 6.07 18.54
C ARG A 55 32.69 6.00 18.54
N PRO A 56 33.44 6.58 19.50
CA PRO A 56 34.91 6.48 19.50
C PRO A 56 35.41 5.04 19.70
N LEU A 57 34.69 4.23 20.48
CA LEU A 57 35.01 2.82 20.72
C LEU A 57 34.90 1.97 19.45
N LEU A 58 34.08 2.41 18.49
CA LEU A 58 33.88 1.75 17.18
C LEU A 58 34.94 2.13 16.13
N LYS A 59 35.94 2.97 16.48
CA LYS A 59 37.06 3.40 15.62
C LYS A 59 36.60 3.92 14.24
N PRO A 60 35.80 5.00 14.19
CA PRO A 60 35.11 5.45 12.98
C PRO A 60 36.08 5.80 11.85
N THR A 61 35.78 5.34 10.63
CA THR A 61 36.57 5.60 9.41
C THR A 61 35.88 6.56 8.44
N CYS A 62 34.83 7.23 8.90
CA CYS A 62 34.00 8.16 8.13
C CYS A 62 33.23 9.09 9.08
N ASP A 63 32.73 10.22 8.59
CA ASP A 63 32.09 11.26 9.43
C ASP A 63 30.61 10.99 9.74
N TYR A 64 30.05 9.89 9.23
CA TYR A 64 28.67 9.50 9.51
C TYR A 64 28.48 9.19 11.00
N VAL A 65 27.31 9.54 11.54
CA VAL A 65 26.97 9.26 12.95
C VAL A 65 26.96 7.76 13.18
N LEU A 66 26.10 7.05 12.44
CA LEU A 66 25.82 5.63 12.66
C LEU A 66 26.83 4.76 11.89
N VAL A 67 27.76 4.18 12.63
CA VAL A 67 28.86 3.36 12.12
C VAL A 67 28.72 1.90 12.57
N THR A 68 29.35 1.01 11.82
CA THR A 68 29.47 -0.41 12.15
C THR A 68 30.55 -0.65 13.21
N LYS A 69 30.63 -1.87 13.74
CA LYS A 69 31.71 -2.32 14.63
C LYS A 69 33.15 -2.19 14.07
N ASN A 70 33.28 -1.95 12.77
CA ASN A 70 34.55 -1.74 12.08
C ASN A 70 34.75 -0.25 11.67
N GLY A 71 33.96 0.68 12.21
CA GLY A 71 34.07 2.12 11.97
C GLY A 71 33.48 2.64 10.65
N GLY A 72 33.21 1.78 9.67
CA GLY A 72 32.58 2.15 8.39
C GLY A 72 31.07 2.42 8.50
N GLN A 73 30.49 3.14 7.53
CA GLN A 73 29.08 3.56 7.51
C GLN A 73 28.08 2.40 7.65
N HIS A 74 27.01 2.60 8.43
CA HIS A 74 25.94 1.61 8.57
C HIS A 74 24.93 1.62 7.39
N SER A 75 25.09 0.71 6.42
CA SER A 75 24.22 0.62 5.23
C SER A 75 22.90 -0.15 5.45
N LYS A 76 22.82 -1.02 6.45
CA LYS A 76 21.72 -1.98 6.67
C LYS A 76 20.85 -1.69 7.91
N ILE A 77 20.63 -0.41 8.23
CA ILE A 77 19.98 -0.06 9.51
C ILE A 77 18.53 -0.57 9.65
N GLY A 78 17.81 -0.74 8.54
CA GLY A 78 16.49 -1.36 8.54
C GLY A 78 16.50 -2.84 8.97
N GLU A 79 17.59 -3.57 8.77
CA GLU A 79 17.75 -4.95 9.25
C GLU A 79 17.96 -4.99 10.77
N LEU A 80 18.74 -4.04 11.32
CA LEU A 80 18.90 -3.90 12.78
C LEU A 80 17.57 -3.56 13.46
N MET A 81 16.84 -2.57 12.93
CA MET A 81 15.53 -2.19 13.46
C MET A 81 14.54 -3.37 13.45
N GLY A 82 14.54 -4.15 12.37
CA GLY A 82 13.71 -5.35 12.26
C GLY A 82 14.08 -6.44 13.28
N LYS A 83 15.38 -6.62 13.59
CA LYS A 83 15.84 -7.53 14.64
C LYS A 83 15.43 -7.05 16.03
N MET A 84 15.75 -5.80 16.40
CA MET A 84 15.39 -5.24 17.71
C MET A 84 13.89 -5.38 18.02
N VAL A 85 13.03 -5.14 17.03
CA VAL A 85 11.57 -5.29 17.22
C VAL A 85 11.13 -6.75 17.21
N PHE A 86 11.80 -7.63 16.47
CA PHE A 86 11.56 -9.08 16.58
C PHE A 86 11.92 -9.59 17.99
N ASP A 87 13.09 -9.22 18.51
CA ASP A 87 13.56 -9.62 19.84
C ASP A 87 12.62 -9.11 20.96
N ALA A 88 12.06 -7.89 20.79
CA ALA A 88 11.12 -7.31 21.76
C ALA A 88 9.66 -7.79 21.64
N THR A 89 9.22 -8.33 20.50
CA THR A 89 7.78 -8.59 20.23
C THR A 89 7.45 -9.95 19.60
N GLY A 90 8.47 -10.75 19.26
CA GLY A 90 8.35 -11.98 18.48
C GLY A 90 7.92 -11.78 17.02
N LYS A 91 7.82 -10.53 16.53
CA LYS A 91 7.26 -10.21 15.21
C LYS A 91 8.22 -9.39 14.36
N TYR A 92 8.53 -9.88 13.17
CA TYR A 92 9.37 -9.14 12.23
C TYR A 92 8.58 -8.02 11.55
N ILE A 93 9.06 -6.79 11.67
CA ILE A 93 8.44 -5.60 11.06
C ILE A 93 9.41 -4.99 10.04
N HIS A 94 9.02 -5.03 8.77
CA HIS A 94 9.78 -4.40 7.68
C HIS A 94 9.71 -2.86 7.75
N PRO A 95 10.79 -2.10 7.42
CA PRO A 95 10.82 -0.63 7.46
C PRO A 95 9.60 0.10 6.84
N THR A 96 9.06 -0.40 5.73
CA THR A 96 7.84 0.19 5.11
C THR A 96 6.58 0.05 5.99
N ARG A 97 6.50 -0.98 6.84
CA ARG A 97 5.35 -1.18 7.73
C ARG A 97 5.31 -0.19 8.90
N TYR A 98 6.45 0.32 9.39
CA TYR A 98 6.42 1.42 10.36
C TYR A 98 5.74 2.67 9.80
N ARG A 99 6.02 3.04 8.54
CA ARG A 99 5.33 4.12 7.84
C ARG A 99 3.82 3.86 7.73
N GLN A 100 3.42 2.66 7.33
CA GLN A 100 2.01 2.24 7.32
C GLN A 100 1.33 2.33 8.69
N ILE A 101 2.05 2.02 9.78
CA ILE A 101 1.54 2.12 11.15
C ILE A 101 1.30 3.60 11.51
N VAL A 102 2.26 4.50 11.24
CA VAL A 102 2.10 5.94 11.50
C VAL A 102 0.98 6.54 10.64
N GLU A 103 0.93 6.21 9.34
CA GLU A 103 -0.18 6.55 8.44
C GLU A 103 -1.54 6.07 9.00
N THR A 104 -1.63 4.83 9.49
CA THR A 104 -2.91 4.28 9.97
C THR A 104 -3.32 4.85 11.34
N ALA A 105 -2.36 5.06 12.24
CA ALA A 105 -2.61 5.57 13.59
C ALA A 105 -2.89 7.07 13.63
N SER A 106 -2.40 7.86 12.66
CA SER A 106 -2.73 9.29 12.57
C SER A 106 -4.24 9.51 12.38
N GLN A 107 -4.93 8.62 11.68
CA GLN A 107 -6.38 8.65 11.48
C GLN A 107 -7.20 8.62 12.79
N GLU A 108 -6.65 8.04 13.85
CA GLU A 108 -7.35 7.82 15.13
C GLU A 108 -7.14 8.98 16.11
N ARG A 109 -6.25 9.92 15.78
CA ARG A 109 -5.78 10.97 16.70
C ARG A 109 -5.73 12.37 16.10
N LEU A 110 -5.70 12.48 14.78
CA LEU A 110 -5.46 13.72 14.05
C LEU A 110 -6.56 13.99 13.02
N ASN A 111 -6.78 15.25 12.68
CA ASN A 111 -7.71 15.68 11.65
C ASN A 111 -7.11 15.55 10.24
N SER A 112 -7.93 15.71 9.20
CA SER A 112 -7.53 15.52 7.79
C SER A 112 -6.31 16.35 7.36
N GLN A 113 -6.16 17.58 7.86
CA GLN A 113 -5.06 18.48 7.50
C GLN A 113 -3.75 18.04 8.18
N GLU A 114 -3.81 17.71 9.46
CA GLU A 114 -2.65 17.17 10.21
C GLU A 114 -2.16 15.83 9.63
N GLN A 115 -3.10 14.97 9.20
CA GLN A 115 -2.78 13.71 8.51
C GLN A 115 -2.08 13.93 7.17
N GLU A 116 -2.45 14.98 6.43
CA GLU A 116 -1.81 15.37 5.18
C GLU A 116 -0.37 15.83 5.47
N THR A 117 -0.16 16.71 6.45
CA THR A 117 1.18 17.14 6.89
C THR A 117 2.09 15.96 7.26
N ILE A 118 1.60 14.98 8.04
CA ILE A 118 2.39 13.76 8.36
C ILE A 118 2.68 12.92 7.11
N SER A 119 1.73 12.81 6.18
CA SER A 119 1.93 12.06 4.94
C SER A 119 2.99 12.71 4.05
N GLU A 120 3.02 14.05 4.02
CA GLU A 120 4.04 14.84 3.33
C GLU A 120 5.41 14.76 4.02
N ASP A 121 5.47 14.78 5.35
CA ASP A 121 6.73 14.63 6.10
C ASP A 121 7.38 13.26 5.87
N GLN A 122 6.60 12.17 5.88
CA GLN A 122 7.12 10.82 5.63
C GLN A 122 7.74 10.64 4.22
N LYS A 123 7.52 11.59 3.30
CA LYS A 123 7.88 11.54 1.88
C LYS A 123 7.47 10.20 1.23
N HIS A 124 6.36 9.63 1.69
CA HIS A 124 5.86 8.32 1.30
C HIS A 124 4.41 8.44 0.83
N SER A 125 3.98 7.53 -0.03
CA SER A 125 2.55 7.38 -0.29
C SER A 125 2.22 5.90 -0.40
N SER A 126 1.67 5.36 0.67
CA SER A 126 1.21 3.97 0.70
C SER A 126 -0.12 3.85 -0.01
N VAL A 127 -0.16 3.09 -1.11
CA VAL A 127 -1.43 2.69 -1.75
C VAL A 127 -2.31 1.93 -0.76
N VAL A 128 -1.71 1.17 0.16
CA VAL A 128 -2.42 0.42 1.21
C VAL A 128 -3.11 1.38 2.19
N ALA A 129 -2.44 2.44 2.65
CA ALA A 129 -3.05 3.44 3.53
C ALA A 129 -4.19 4.19 2.81
N LYS A 130 -3.98 4.61 1.56
CA LYS A 130 -5.03 5.24 0.73
C LYS A 130 -6.27 4.36 0.60
N VAL A 131 -6.11 3.06 0.32
CA VAL A 131 -7.21 2.09 0.25
C VAL A 131 -7.86 1.87 1.62
N HIS A 132 -7.08 1.87 2.70
CA HIS A 132 -7.60 1.76 4.07
C HIS A 132 -8.50 2.96 4.42
N TYR A 133 -8.05 4.19 4.13
CA TYR A 133 -8.85 5.40 4.35
C TYR A 133 -10.13 5.41 3.49
N GLN A 134 -10.03 5.02 2.21
CA GLN A 134 -11.20 4.90 1.32
C GLN A 134 -12.24 3.91 1.87
N LYS A 135 -11.79 2.73 2.34
CA LYS A 135 -12.67 1.73 2.96
C LYS A 135 -13.31 2.23 4.26
N ARG A 136 -12.56 2.94 5.11
CA ARG A 136 -13.08 3.50 6.37
C ARG A 136 -14.10 4.62 6.11
N ARG A 137 -13.77 5.60 5.26
CA ARG A 137 -14.70 6.66 4.83
C ARG A 137 -15.97 6.10 4.18
N SER A 138 -15.86 5.04 3.37
CA SER A 138 -17.02 4.35 2.80
C SER A 138 -17.94 3.75 3.88
N ARG A 139 -17.39 3.19 4.96
CA ARG A 139 -18.17 2.69 6.11
C ARG A 139 -18.83 3.82 6.90
N GLU A 140 -18.10 4.91 7.16
CA GLU A 140 -18.67 6.09 7.85
C GLU A 140 -19.83 6.72 7.08
N VAL A 141 -19.68 6.86 5.75
CA VAL A 141 -20.75 7.36 4.88
C VAL A 141 -21.94 6.40 4.87
N ALA A 142 -21.72 5.09 4.79
CA ALA A 142 -22.80 4.10 4.87
C ALA A 142 -23.54 4.14 6.21
N THR A 143 -22.81 4.28 7.33
CA THR A 143 -23.38 4.38 8.68
C THR A 143 -24.23 5.64 8.83
N LYS A 144 -23.70 6.81 8.46
CA LYS A 144 -24.43 8.09 8.50
C LYS A 144 -25.63 8.10 7.55
N ALA A 145 -25.50 7.50 6.36
CA ALA A 145 -26.61 7.35 5.43
C ALA A 145 -27.71 6.46 6.03
N HIS A 146 -27.36 5.35 6.67
CA HIS A 146 -28.31 4.47 7.34
C HIS A 146 -29.02 5.17 8.51
N GLU A 147 -28.30 5.95 9.33
CA GLU A 147 -28.91 6.81 10.37
C GLU A 147 -29.90 7.83 9.79
N CYS A 148 -29.55 8.49 8.67
CA CYS A 148 -30.45 9.40 7.97
C CYS A 148 -31.68 8.69 7.40
N MET A 149 -31.53 7.49 6.83
CA MET A 149 -32.64 6.67 6.34
C MET A 149 -33.56 6.23 7.50
N LYS A 150 -33.00 5.83 8.65
CA LYS A 150 -33.80 5.50 9.84
C LYS A 150 -34.60 6.70 10.36
N LYS A 151 -34.02 7.90 10.33
CA LYS A 151 -34.73 9.16 10.64
C LYS A 151 -35.84 9.44 9.61
N LEU A 152 -35.58 9.23 8.32
CA LEU A 152 -36.52 9.45 7.23
C LEU A 152 -37.73 8.50 7.31
N HIS A 153 -37.52 7.21 7.60
CA HIS A 153 -38.60 6.23 7.70
C HIS A 153 -39.40 6.32 9.01
N GLY A 154 -38.86 6.99 10.02
CA GLY A 154 -39.52 7.21 11.32
C GLY A 154 -39.93 5.92 12.04
N LYS A 155 -41.00 6.02 12.85
CA LYS A 155 -41.49 4.89 13.66
C LYS A 155 -42.00 3.72 12.80
N ARG A 156 -42.67 4.00 11.68
CA ARG A 156 -43.26 2.97 10.81
C ARG A 156 -42.21 2.15 10.06
N GLY A 157 -41.08 2.77 9.66
CA GLY A 157 -39.96 2.02 9.08
C GLY A 157 -39.29 1.09 10.09
N SER A 158 -38.99 1.60 11.29
CA SER A 158 -38.35 0.78 12.33
C SER A 158 -39.22 -0.43 12.72
N GLN A 159 -40.54 -0.24 12.82
CA GLN A 159 -41.48 -1.33 13.06
C GLN A 159 -41.46 -2.41 11.96
N LEU A 160 -41.37 -2.02 10.69
CA LEU A 160 -41.28 -2.97 9.58
C LEU A 160 -39.93 -3.70 9.55
N ASP A 161 -38.82 -3.00 9.83
CA ASP A 161 -37.49 -3.61 9.94
C ASP A 161 -37.48 -4.66 11.07
N ASP A 162 -38.04 -4.33 12.24
CA ASP A 162 -38.15 -5.24 13.39
C ASP A 162 -39.08 -6.44 13.06
N GLU A 163 -40.23 -6.21 12.42
CA GLU A 163 -41.19 -7.26 12.04
C GLU A 163 -40.62 -8.22 10.99
N VAL A 164 -39.82 -7.72 10.03
CA VAL A 164 -39.07 -8.56 9.07
C VAL A 164 -37.98 -9.36 9.79
N ASN A 165 -37.25 -8.74 10.72
CA ASN A 165 -36.17 -9.42 11.44
C ASN A 165 -36.71 -10.56 12.32
N VAL A 166 -37.87 -10.38 12.98
CA VAL A 166 -38.58 -11.43 13.72
C VAL A 166 -38.97 -12.60 12.80
N ARG A 167 -39.59 -12.32 11.63
CA ARG A 167 -39.95 -13.38 10.67
C ARG A 167 -38.75 -14.17 10.13
N LEU A 168 -37.60 -13.53 10.02
CA LEU A 168 -36.36 -14.18 9.59
C LEU A 168 -35.69 -14.99 10.72
N SER A 169 -35.82 -14.57 11.99
CA SER A 169 -35.29 -15.32 13.14
C SER A 169 -36.18 -16.49 13.56
N ASP A 170 -37.48 -16.43 13.33
CA ASP A 170 -38.45 -17.51 13.63
C ASP A 170 -38.47 -18.62 12.55
N SER A 171 -37.68 -18.49 11.48
CA SER A 171 -37.50 -19.56 10.49
C SER A 171 -36.62 -20.67 11.06
N PRO A 172 -37.11 -21.92 11.24
CA PRO A 172 -36.29 -23.01 11.76
C PRO A 172 -35.15 -23.33 10.80
N ASN A 173 -33.92 -23.40 11.31
CA ASN A 173 -32.76 -23.90 10.57
C ASN A 173 -33.05 -25.29 10.00
N THR A 174 -33.43 -25.33 8.72
CA THR A 174 -33.63 -26.58 7.97
C THR A 174 -32.58 -26.63 6.88
N SER A 175 -31.59 -27.49 7.09
CA SER A 175 -30.58 -27.88 6.09
C SER A 175 -29.94 -29.18 6.56
N PRO A 176 -29.45 -30.06 5.67
CA PRO A 176 -29.53 -30.03 4.20
C PRO A 176 -30.17 -31.31 3.60
N ASN A 177 -30.74 -31.24 2.38
CA ASN A 177 -30.23 -32.02 1.23
C ASN A 177 -30.99 -31.78 -0.09
N ASP A 178 -30.25 -32.05 -1.18
CA ASP A 178 -30.69 -32.49 -2.50
C ASP A 178 -31.63 -31.62 -3.38
N LYS A 179 -30.97 -31.04 -4.40
CA LYS A 179 -31.25 -31.18 -5.85
C LYS A 179 -32.15 -30.18 -6.59
N ASP A 180 -31.48 -29.68 -7.64
CA ASP A 180 -31.94 -29.42 -9.00
C ASP A 180 -32.76 -28.16 -9.36
N GLU A 181 -32.21 -27.50 -10.40
CA GLU A 181 -32.84 -26.65 -11.41
C GLU A 181 -33.68 -25.41 -11.01
N CYS A 182 -33.09 -24.22 -11.21
CA CYS A 182 -33.85 -23.04 -11.61
C CYS A 182 -33.19 -22.33 -12.80
N GLU A 183 -33.64 -22.79 -13.97
CA GLU A 183 -33.70 -22.20 -15.30
C GLU A 183 -33.41 -20.69 -15.43
N SER A 184 -32.64 -20.34 -16.46
CA SER A 184 -32.36 -18.93 -16.82
C SER A 184 -33.50 -18.30 -17.60
N THR A 185 -34.21 -17.33 -17.03
CA THR A 185 -35.15 -16.48 -17.79
C THR A 185 -34.57 -15.08 -18.02
N SER A 186 -34.32 -14.76 -19.29
CA SER A 186 -33.83 -13.46 -19.74
C SER A 186 -34.88 -12.35 -19.61
N SER A 187 -34.53 -11.23 -18.95
CA SER A 187 -35.30 -9.98 -19.04
C SER A 187 -34.43 -8.86 -19.65
N SER A 188 -34.63 -8.64 -20.95
CA SER A 188 -33.93 -7.62 -21.74
C SER A 188 -34.52 -6.22 -21.52
N PHE A 189 -33.71 -5.25 -21.07
CA PHE A 189 -33.99 -3.82 -21.26
C PHE A 189 -32.70 -3.03 -21.59
N PRO A 190 -32.80 -1.89 -22.32
CA PRO A 190 -31.84 -1.60 -23.40
C PRO A 190 -30.70 -0.63 -23.05
N ALA A 191 -29.64 -0.71 -23.86
CA ALA A 191 -28.47 0.18 -23.78
C ALA A 191 -28.76 1.62 -24.31
N PRO A 192 -28.26 2.68 -23.64
CA PRO A 192 -28.27 4.04 -24.18
C PRO A 192 -27.28 4.20 -25.35
N LYS A 193 -27.70 4.90 -26.40
CA LYS A 193 -26.96 5.07 -27.65
C LYS A 193 -25.81 6.08 -27.54
N THR A 194 -24.76 5.82 -28.32
CA THR A 194 -23.67 6.74 -28.64
C THR A 194 -24.16 8.07 -29.23
N ARG A 195 -23.50 9.18 -28.86
CA ARG A 195 -23.38 10.38 -29.70
C ARG A 195 -21.96 10.90 -29.66
N SER A 196 -21.43 11.20 -30.85
CA SER A 196 -20.08 11.69 -31.13
C SER A 196 -20.12 13.18 -31.47
N ILE A 197 -19.20 13.97 -30.91
CA ILE A 197 -18.80 15.29 -31.42
C ILE A 197 -17.28 15.43 -31.22
N ALA A 198 -16.56 15.88 -32.24
CA ALA A 198 -15.19 16.42 -32.21
C ALA A 198 -15.29 17.97 -32.32
N ASP A 199 -14.39 18.86 -31.92
CA ASP A 199 -12.91 18.97 -31.90
C ASP A 199 -12.54 20.21 -31.02
N ASP A 200 -11.30 20.61 -30.69
CA ASP A 200 -9.94 20.02 -30.63
C ASP A 200 -9.07 20.93 -29.69
N SER A 201 -7.81 20.56 -29.45
CA SER A 201 -6.68 21.39 -29.03
C SER A 201 -6.55 21.76 -27.55
N ALA A 202 -5.68 21.03 -26.84
CA ALA A 202 -4.80 21.58 -25.79
C ALA A 202 -3.68 20.58 -25.43
N LYS A 203 -2.40 20.99 -25.57
CA LYS A 203 -1.23 20.17 -25.19
C LYS A 203 -0.97 20.25 -23.68
N SER A 204 -0.89 19.11 -22.99
CA SER A 204 -0.08 19.01 -21.75
C SER A 204 0.26 17.55 -21.41
N SER A 205 1.52 17.31 -21.04
CA SER A 205 2.10 15.98 -20.81
C SER A 205 1.60 15.33 -19.52
N GLN A 206 0.68 14.36 -19.62
CA GLN A 206 0.32 13.46 -18.52
C GLN A 206 0.96 12.08 -18.68
N GLY A 207 1.56 11.57 -17.59
CA GLY A 207 2.25 10.28 -17.59
C GLY A 207 1.34 9.13 -18.04
N ARG A 208 1.90 8.20 -18.85
CA ARG A 208 1.20 7.02 -19.37
C ARG A 208 0.58 6.19 -18.24
N LYS A 209 -0.71 6.41 -17.96
CA LYS A 209 -1.57 5.43 -17.27
C LYS A 209 -1.39 4.10 -18.01
N ARG A 210 -0.79 3.10 -17.36
CA ARG A 210 -0.61 1.78 -17.99
C ARG A 210 -2.00 1.25 -18.32
N LYS A 211 -2.34 1.19 -19.61
CA LYS A 211 -3.57 0.52 -20.07
C LYS A 211 -3.55 -0.89 -19.48
N MET A 212 -4.62 -1.30 -18.81
CA MET A 212 -4.72 -2.67 -18.34
C MET A 212 -4.82 -3.57 -19.58
N LEU A 213 -3.74 -4.29 -19.89
CA LEU A 213 -3.71 -5.28 -20.94
C LEU A 213 -4.57 -6.46 -20.49
N LEU A 214 -5.81 -6.54 -20.97
CA LEU A 214 -6.66 -7.72 -20.79
C LEU A 214 -6.01 -8.91 -21.50
N PHE A 215 -6.13 -10.10 -20.93
CA PHE A 215 -5.69 -11.34 -21.57
C PHE A 215 -6.65 -11.71 -22.69
N SER A 216 -6.12 -12.01 -23.88
CA SER A 216 -6.92 -12.59 -24.97
C SER A 216 -7.17 -14.08 -24.73
N LEU A 217 -8.12 -14.66 -25.49
CA LEU A 217 -8.38 -16.11 -25.47
C LEU A 217 -7.17 -16.92 -25.95
N GLU A 218 -6.41 -16.34 -26.88
CA GLU A 218 -5.17 -16.91 -27.43
C GLU A 218 -4.03 -16.92 -26.40
N GLU A 219 -3.87 -15.84 -25.62
CA GLU A 219 -2.92 -15.82 -24.49
C GLU A 219 -3.31 -16.81 -23.38
N ASP A 220 -4.61 -17.03 -23.13
CA ASP A 220 -5.09 -18.06 -22.20
C ASP A 220 -4.74 -19.48 -22.69
N ASN A 221 -4.85 -19.73 -24.00
CA ASN A 221 -4.46 -21.01 -24.61
C ASN A 221 -2.93 -21.21 -24.57
N CYS A 222 -2.15 -20.19 -24.90
CA CYS A 222 -0.68 -20.21 -24.77
C CYS A 222 -0.25 -20.46 -23.31
N LEU A 223 -0.92 -19.84 -22.34
CA LEU A 223 -0.66 -20.06 -20.92
C LEU A 223 -1.02 -21.49 -20.48
N LYS A 224 -2.16 -22.04 -20.95
CA LYS A 224 -2.55 -23.42 -20.66
C LYS A 224 -1.56 -24.44 -21.23
N LEU A 225 -1.14 -24.27 -22.48
CA LEU A 225 -0.14 -25.12 -23.13
C LEU A 225 1.24 -24.98 -22.48
N GLY A 226 1.65 -23.75 -22.12
CA GLY A 226 2.90 -23.49 -21.43
C GLY A 226 2.97 -24.12 -20.04
N ILE A 227 1.87 -24.11 -19.28
CA ILE A 227 1.78 -24.83 -17.99
C ILE A 227 1.93 -26.34 -18.22
N ALA A 228 1.31 -26.90 -19.26
CA ALA A 228 1.42 -28.33 -19.58
C ALA A 228 2.84 -28.74 -20.05
N ARG A 229 3.56 -27.87 -20.77
CA ARG A 229 4.90 -28.14 -21.32
C ARG A 229 6.04 -27.89 -20.33
N HIS A 230 6.01 -26.76 -19.61
CA HIS A 230 7.08 -26.33 -18.70
C HIS A 230 6.79 -26.62 -17.22
N GLY A 231 5.55 -26.98 -16.89
CA GLY A 231 5.11 -27.16 -15.52
C GLY A 231 4.61 -25.88 -14.86
N PHE A 232 3.72 -26.05 -13.87
CA PHE A 232 3.17 -24.94 -13.09
C PHE A 232 4.29 -24.23 -12.29
N GLY A 233 4.34 -22.90 -12.36
CA GLY A 233 5.38 -22.10 -11.72
C GLY A 233 6.49 -21.59 -12.65
N GLN A 234 6.70 -22.20 -13.82
CA GLN A 234 7.78 -21.82 -14.76
C GLN A 234 7.44 -20.62 -15.65
N TRP A 235 6.84 -19.57 -15.07
CA TRP A 235 6.29 -18.41 -15.78
C TRP A 235 7.33 -17.65 -16.62
N SER A 236 8.57 -17.59 -16.17
CA SER A 236 9.67 -16.95 -16.89
C SER A 236 10.14 -17.74 -18.12
N SER A 237 9.97 -19.06 -18.10
CA SER A 237 10.30 -19.96 -19.21
C SER A 237 9.17 -19.92 -20.24
N ILE A 238 7.91 -20.02 -19.78
CA ILE A 238 6.70 -19.89 -20.61
C ILE A 238 6.67 -18.54 -21.35
N LEU A 239 7.06 -17.43 -20.70
CA LEU A 239 7.10 -16.09 -21.32
C LEU A 239 8.25 -15.92 -22.35
N LYS A 240 9.25 -16.79 -22.34
CA LYS A 240 10.42 -16.75 -23.24
C LYS A 240 10.38 -17.81 -24.34
N ASP A 241 9.40 -18.71 -24.30
CA ASP A 241 9.22 -19.76 -25.29
C ASP A 241 8.79 -19.14 -26.63
N PRO A 242 9.53 -19.36 -27.74
CA PRO A 242 9.15 -18.83 -29.05
C PRO A 242 7.81 -19.40 -29.55
N ASP A 243 7.36 -20.54 -29.02
CA ASP A 243 6.09 -21.16 -29.42
C ASP A 243 4.85 -20.48 -28.77
N TYR A 244 5.04 -19.51 -27.85
CA TYR A 244 3.95 -18.82 -27.14
C TYR A 244 3.96 -17.29 -27.31
N ASN A 245 2.97 -16.77 -28.03
CA ASN A 245 2.86 -15.33 -28.30
C ASN A 245 2.07 -14.58 -27.21
N PHE A 246 2.80 -13.84 -26.37
CA PHE A 246 2.23 -12.97 -25.34
C PHE A 246 2.34 -11.47 -25.71
N GLN A 247 1.38 -10.65 -25.28
CA GLN A 247 1.39 -9.21 -25.56
C GLN A 247 2.64 -8.52 -25.01
N LYS A 248 3.24 -7.61 -25.80
CA LYS A 248 4.43 -6.85 -25.39
C LYS A 248 4.15 -6.03 -24.12
N GLY A 249 4.85 -6.38 -23.03
CA GLY A 249 4.65 -5.81 -21.69
C GLY A 249 4.06 -6.78 -20.66
N ARG A 250 3.75 -8.04 -21.05
CA ARG A 250 3.50 -9.13 -20.10
C ARG A 250 4.75 -9.43 -19.26
N THR A 251 4.51 -9.92 -18.05
CA THR A 251 5.54 -10.31 -17.07
C THR A 251 5.22 -11.67 -16.47
N ALA A 252 6.22 -12.38 -15.95
CA ALA A 252 6.04 -13.65 -15.22
C ALA A 252 4.93 -13.55 -14.14
N ASN A 253 4.91 -12.45 -13.38
CA ASN A 253 3.89 -12.20 -12.37
C ASN A 253 2.47 -12.01 -12.97
N SER A 254 2.35 -11.48 -14.19
CA SER A 254 1.04 -11.38 -14.87
C SER A 254 0.50 -12.73 -15.32
N LEU A 255 1.37 -13.66 -15.73
CA LEU A 255 0.99 -15.04 -16.07
C LEU A 255 0.53 -15.80 -14.83
N LEU A 256 1.29 -15.74 -13.73
CA LEU A 256 0.89 -16.29 -12.42
C LEU A 256 -0.49 -15.79 -11.99
N ASN A 257 -0.71 -14.47 -11.97
CA ASN A 257 -1.99 -13.87 -11.57
C ASN A 257 -3.17 -14.25 -12.49
N ARG A 258 -2.91 -14.61 -13.76
CA ARG A 258 -3.94 -15.13 -14.67
C ARG A 258 -4.20 -16.61 -14.38
N ALA A 259 -3.14 -17.42 -14.25
CA ALA A 259 -3.23 -18.84 -13.95
C ALA A 259 -3.99 -19.12 -12.65
N SER A 260 -3.64 -18.45 -11.55
CA SER A 260 -4.34 -18.58 -10.26
C SER A 260 -5.81 -18.14 -10.26
N ARG A 261 -6.29 -17.47 -11.33
CA ARG A 261 -7.71 -17.09 -11.48
C ARG A 261 -8.50 -17.96 -12.46
N LYS A 262 -7.81 -18.68 -13.35
CA LYS A 262 -8.41 -19.44 -14.46
C LYS A 262 -8.19 -20.95 -14.38
N PHE A 263 -7.10 -21.36 -13.73
CA PHE A 263 -6.57 -22.73 -13.76
C PHE A 263 -6.17 -23.23 -12.35
N SER A 264 -6.75 -22.67 -11.28
CA SER A 264 -6.47 -23.05 -9.88
C SER A 264 -7.16 -24.35 -9.44
N THR A 265 -7.58 -25.18 -10.39
CA THR A 265 -8.32 -26.44 -10.24
C THR A 265 -7.74 -27.54 -11.15
N LEU A 266 -6.46 -27.39 -11.52
CA LEU A 266 -5.59 -28.42 -12.10
C LEU A 266 -4.45 -28.69 -11.11
#